data_AF-A0A4U0N882-F1
#
_entry.id   AF-A0A4U0N882-F1
#
_cell.length_a   1.000
_cell.length_b   1.000
_cell.length_c   1.000
_cell.angle_alpha   90.00
_cell.angle_beta   90.00
_cell.angle_gamma   90.00
#
_symmetry.space_group_name_H-M   'P 1'
#
loop_
_entity.id
_entity.type
_entity.pdbx_description
1 polymer ?
#
loop_
_entity_poly.entity_id
_entity_poly.type
_entity_poly.pdbx_seq_one_letter_code
_entity_poly.pdbx_strand_id
1 'polypeptide(L)'
;MNKTELNEYDLVISNLEDMRLFLNIEMQEIDEYAELGTNTYSRIVSKKQPIRLDELISIGKHIYNIKTVQILSPNLKMPQSTKLPQEIKNIVTRRKGKTPRTQVKRDIIQFCILILNRHFKIDDNFTNSLIKSYFNAELDLAFKGKSIQWNRSILSPFVEDTNTTQSGKTKSEKVYKLIKKLPSDMVKKAKETVGEDWLNEMEEKSNHL
;
A
#
# COMPACT_ATOMS: atom_id res chain seq x y z
N MET A 1 -9.41 3.24 -37.35
CA MET A 1 -8.82 4.11 -36.32
C MET A 1 -9.78 4.16 -35.14
N ASN A 2 -9.52 3.39 -34.08
CA ASN A 2 -10.34 3.44 -32.87
C ASN A 2 -9.94 4.68 -32.08
N LYS A 3 -10.85 5.65 -31.96
CA LYS A 3 -10.79 6.64 -30.90
C LYS A 3 -11.00 5.87 -29.60
N THR A 4 -9.94 5.59 -28.88
CA THR A 4 -10.03 5.18 -27.49
C THR A 4 -10.72 6.33 -26.77
N GLU A 5 -11.99 6.17 -26.43
CA GLU A 5 -12.71 7.14 -25.60
C GLU A 5 -11.91 7.27 -24.30
N LEU A 6 -11.32 8.45 -24.12
CA LEU A 6 -10.62 8.77 -22.88
C LEU A 6 -11.70 8.76 -21.79
N ASN A 7 -11.63 7.80 -20.88
CA ASN A 7 -12.57 7.75 -19.76
C ASN A 7 -12.38 9.00 -18.91
N GLU A 8 -13.30 9.95 -19.02
CA GLU A 8 -13.21 11.25 -18.34
C GLU A 8 -13.06 11.10 -16.82
N TYR A 9 -13.65 10.05 -16.26
CA TYR A 9 -13.53 9.73 -14.84
C TYR A 9 -12.10 9.32 -14.46
N ASP A 10 -11.44 8.52 -15.31
CA ASP A 10 -10.06 8.11 -15.09
C ASP A 10 -9.10 9.30 -15.26
N LEU A 11 -9.38 10.19 -16.22
CA LEU A 11 -8.63 11.43 -16.39
C LEU A 11 -8.73 12.32 -15.14
N VAL A 12 -9.94 12.53 -14.60
CA VAL A 12 -10.14 13.34 -13.39
C VAL A 12 -9.37 12.76 -12.21
N ILE A 13 -9.45 11.45 -11.99
CA ILE A 13 -8.70 10.80 -10.89
C ILE A 13 -7.19 10.97 -11.08
N SER A 14 -6.68 10.74 -12.30
CA SER A 14 -5.26 10.91 -12.60
C SER A 14 -4.80 12.34 -12.31
N ASN A 15 -5.54 13.33 -12.83
CA ASN A 15 -5.20 14.74 -12.65
C ASN A 15 -5.23 15.17 -11.17
N LEU A 16 -6.21 14.68 -10.39
CA LEU A 16 -6.28 14.93 -8.95
C LEU A 16 -5.08 14.33 -8.22
N GLU A 17 -4.72 13.08 -8.50
CA GLU A 17 -3.57 12.42 -7.87
C GLU A 17 -2.24 13.06 -8.29
N ASP A 18 -2.08 13.45 -9.56
CA ASP A 18 -0.87 14.11 -10.05
C ASP A 18 -0.62 15.43 -9.32
N MET A 19 -1.65 16.27 -9.17
CA MET A 19 -1.53 17.53 -8.41
C MET A 19 -1.27 17.27 -6.93
N ARG A 20 -1.94 16.30 -6.32
CA ARG A 20 -1.73 15.94 -4.91
C ARG A 20 -0.29 15.52 -4.67
N LEU A 21 0.25 14.64 -5.52
CA LEU A 21 1.61 14.13 -5.43
C LEU A 21 2.64 15.24 -5.71
N PHE A 22 2.40 16.08 -6.72
CA PHE A 22 3.23 17.22 -7.06
C PHE A 22 3.38 18.20 -5.88
N LEU A 23 2.30 18.44 -5.15
CA LEU A 23 2.28 19.33 -3.98
C LEU A 23 2.63 18.62 -2.66
N ASN A 24 2.81 17.29 -2.66
CA ASN A 24 3.06 16.49 -1.46
C ASN A 24 1.98 16.69 -0.37
N ILE A 25 0.71 16.62 -0.78
CA ILE A 25 -0.47 16.71 0.09
C ILE A 25 -0.96 15.29 0.41
N GLU A 26 -1.32 15.05 1.66
CA GLU A 26 -1.89 13.78 2.12
C GLU A 26 -3.39 13.71 1.81
N MET A 27 -3.91 12.51 1.59
CA MET A 27 -5.34 12.34 1.25
C MET A 27 -6.27 12.86 2.36
N GLN A 28 -5.87 12.71 3.62
CA GLN A 28 -6.62 13.21 4.78
C GLN A 28 -6.68 14.75 4.82
N GLU A 29 -5.62 15.41 4.35
CA GLU A 29 -5.60 16.88 4.24
C GLU A 29 -6.54 17.34 3.13
N ILE A 30 -6.68 16.59 2.04
CA ILE A 30 -7.70 16.90 1.03
C ILE A 30 -9.10 16.77 1.63
N ASP A 31 -9.37 15.69 2.38
CA ASP A 31 -10.66 15.53 3.06
C ASP A 31 -10.93 16.71 4.01
N GLU A 32 -9.94 17.11 4.82
CA GLU A 32 -10.05 18.21 5.78
C GLU A 32 -10.30 19.57 5.09
N TYR A 33 -9.43 19.96 4.17
CA TYR A 33 -9.45 21.31 3.60
C TYR A 33 -10.47 21.49 2.48
N ALA A 34 -10.90 20.42 1.81
CA ALA A 34 -12.01 20.46 0.86
C ALA A 34 -13.36 20.09 1.51
N GLU A 35 -13.43 20.02 2.84
CA GLU A 35 -14.66 19.76 3.59
C GLU A 35 -15.38 18.48 3.17
N LEU A 36 -14.61 17.43 2.84
CA LEU A 36 -15.15 16.13 2.45
C LEU A 36 -15.40 15.27 3.70
N GLY A 37 -16.27 14.28 3.56
CA GLY A 37 -16.42 13.25 4.59
C GLY A 37 -15.12 12.47 4.79
N THR A 38 -14.93 11.87 5.97
CA THR A 38 -13.71 11.09 6.27
C THR A 38 -13.45 9.98 5.25
N ASN A 39 -12.21 9.89 4.76
CA ASN A 39 -11.74 8.93 3.75
C ASN A 39 -12.51 9.04 2.42
N THR A 40 -13.11 10.18 2.10
CA THR A 40 -13.88 10.34 0.86
C THR A 40 -12.94 10.39 -0.34
N TYR A 41 -11.90 11.22 -0.26
CA TYR A 41 -10.91 11.34 -1.33
C TYR A 41 -10.22 10.00 -1.62
N SER A 42 -9.84 9.24 -0.59
CA SER A 42 -9.26 7.90 -0.76
C SER A 42 -10.21 6.92 -1.47
N ARG A 43 -11.51 6.98 -1.17
CA ARG A 43 -12.53 6.16 -1.85
C ARG A 43 -12.75 6.58 -3.31
N ILE A 44 -12.66 7.88 -3.60
CA ILE A 44 -12.73 8.42 -4.96
C ILE A 44 -11.56 7.90 -5.81
N VAL A 45 -10.32 8.11 -5.36
CA VAL A 45 -9.14 7.73 -6.15
C VAL A 45 -8.99 6.21 -6.31
N SER A 46 -9.50 5.43 -5.36
CA SER A 46 -9.58 3.96 -5.47
C SER A 46 -10.78 3.45 -6.26
N LYS A 47 -11.55 4.35 -6.89
CA LYS A 47 -12.76 4.05 -7.69
C LYS A 47 -13.84 3.28 -6.92
N LYS A 48 -13.81 3.35 -5.58
CA LYS A 48 -14.83 2.76 -4.70
C LYS A 48 -16.04 3.66 -4.53
N GLN A 49 -15.91 4.94 -4.88
CA GLN A 49 -16.98 5.94 -4.83
C GLN A 49 -16.83 6.89 -6.04
N PRO A 50 -17.91 7.17 -6.78
CA PRO A 50 -17.88 8.23 -7.81
C PRO A 50 -17.70 9.60 -7.14
N ILE A 51 -16.89 10.46 -7.76
CA ILE A 51 -16.76 11.86 -7.33
C ILE A 51 -18.01 12.63 -7.73
N ARG A 52 -18.58 13.37 -6.79
CA ARG A 52 -19.69 14.29 -7.06
C ARG A 52 -19.15 15.64 -7.54
N LEU A 53 -19.96 16.39 -8.28
CA LEU A 53 -19.53 17.66 -8.86
C LEU A 53 -19.19 18.70 -7.77
N ASP A 54 -19.96 18.75 -6.68
CA ASP A 54 -19.70 19.59 -5.50
C ASP A 54 -18.36 19.24 -4.84
N GLU A 55 -18.03 17.95 -4.70
CA GLU A 55 -16.74 17.49 -4.18
C GLU A 55 -15.59 17.94 -5.10
N LEU A 56 -15.74 17.77 -6.41
CA LEU A 56 -14.72 18.18 -7.39
C LEU A 56 -14.52 19.71 -7.42
N ILE A 57 -15.62 20.49 -7.33
CA ILE A 57 -15.57 21.94 -7.19
C ILE A 57 -14.85 22.32 -5.89
N SER A 58 -15.19 21.65 -4.79
CA SER A 58 -14.58 21.92 -3.49
C SER A 58 -13.08 21.66 -3.50
N ILE A 59 -12.65 20.49 -4.00
CA ILE A 59 -11.23 20.16 -4.13
C ILE A 59 -10.50 21.18 -5.02
N GLY A 60 -11.06 21.49 -6.19
CA GLY A 60 -10.47 22.47 -7.12
C GLY A 60 -10.26 23.84 -6.46
N LYS A 61 -11.27 24.35 -5.76
CA LYS A 61 -11.25 25.66 -5.12
C LYS A 61 -10.36 25.69 -3.87
N HIS A 62 -10.55 24.76 -2.96
CA HIS A 62 -9.98 24.81 -1.61
C HIS A 62 -8.60 24.17 -1.49
N ILE A 63 -8.21 23.29 -2.43
CA ILE A 63 -6.87 22.67 -2.44
C ILE A 63 -5.97 23.36 -3.45
N TYR A 64 -6.43 23.48 -4.69
CA TYR A 64 -5.57 23.84 -5.82
C TYR A 64 -5.77 25.27 -6.33
N ASN A 65 -6.83 25.95 -5.91
CA ASN A 65 -7.28 27.24 -6.45
C ASN A 65 -7.42 27.24 -7.98
N ILE A 66 -8.10 26.23 -8.51
CA ILE A 66 -8.40 26.06 -9.94
C ILE A 66 -9.89 25.73 -10.16
N LYS A 67 -10.36 25.94 -11.39
CA LYS A 67 -11.72 25.59 -11.80
C LYS A 67 -11.80 24.12 -12.24
N THR A 68 -12.98 23.51 -12.07
CA THR A 68 -13.27 22.13 -12.49
C THR A 68 -12.90 21.85 -13.95
N VAL A 69 -13.15 22.80 -14.85
CA VAL A 69 -12.79 22.68 -16.28
C VAL A 69 -11.28 22.48 -16.51
N GLN A 70 -10.44 22.96 -15.59
CA GLN A 70 -9.00 22.77 -15.66
C GLN A 70 -8.60 21.36 -15.18
N ILE A 71 -9.36 20.78 -14.24
CA ILE A 71 -9.15 19.41 -13.75
C ILE A 71 -9.59 18.39 -14.81
N LEU A 72 -10.59 18.72 -15.62
CA LEU A 72 -11.05 17.90 -16.76
C LEU A 72 -10.13 18.01 -17.99
N SER A 73 -9.09 18.84 -17.95
CA SER A 73 -8.21 19.07 -19.11
C SER A 73 -7.21 17.91 -19.27
N PRO A 74 -7.10 17.31 -20.47
CA PRO A 74 -6.01 16.36 -20.78
C PRO A 74 -4.63 16.99 -20.65
N ASN A 75 -4.55 18.31 -20.85
CA ASN A 75 -3.33 19.10 -20.69
C ASN A 75 -3.39 19.85 -19.35
N LEU A 76 -3.32 19.10 -18.25
CA LEU A 76 -3.35 19.65 -16.90
C LEU A 76 -2.15 20.59 -16.70
N LYS A 77 -2.43 21.81 -16.20
CA LYS A 77 -1.38 22.74 -15.75
C LYS A 77 -1.27 22.64 -14.23
N MET A 78 -0.07 22.30 -13.76
CA MET A 78 0.17 22.17 -12.32
C MET A 78 -0.08 23.50 -11.59
N PRO A 79 -0.72 23.47 -10.41
CA PRO A 79 -0.95 24.67 -9.61
C PRO A 79 0.36 25.34 -9.23
N GLN A 80 0.41 26.68 -9.33
CA GLN A 80 1.55 27.45 -8.88
C GLN A 80 1.49 27.60 -7.36
N SER A 81 2.57 27.29 -6.63
CA SER A 81 2.61 27.36 -5.17
C SER A 81 2.26 28.75 -4.60
N THR A 82 2.48 29.82 -5.38
CA THR A 82 2.12 31.19 -5.01
C THR A 82 0.63 31.48 -5.07
N LYS A 83 -0.13 30.69 -5.83
CA LYS A 83 -1.58 30.83 -6.04
C LYS A 83 -2.41 29.87 -5.20
N LEU A 84 -1.77 28.98 -4.44
CA LEU A 84 -2.48 28.05 -3.56
C LEU A 84 -3.18 28.80 -2.42
N PRO A 85 -4.29 28.25 -1.88
CA PRO A 85 -4.89 28.72 -0.64
C PRO A 85 -3.86 28.72 0.50
N GLN A 86 -4.02 29.62 1.47
CA GLN A 86 -2.97 29.93 2.44
C GLN A 86 -2.60 28.73 3.32
N GLU A 87 -3.61 27.94 3.69
CA GLU A 87 -3.49 26.70 4.47
C GLU A 87 -2.63 25.68 3.72
N ILE A 88 -2.95 25.45 2.44
CA ILE A 88 -2.21 24.53 1.58
C ILE A 88 -0.79 25.04 1.33
N LYS A 89 -0.63 26.34 1.09
CA LYS A 89 0.70 26.97 0.92
C LYS A 89 1.59 26.74 2.13
N ASN A 90 1.04 26.78 3.35
CA ASN A 90 1.77 26.49 4.57
C ASN A 90 2.23 25.02 4.62
N ILE A 91 1.37 24.07 4.23
CA ILE A 91 1.70 22.64 4.18
C ILE A 91 2.82 22.37 3.18
N VAL A 92 2.66 22.84 1.94
CA VAL A 92 3.63 22.64 0.86
C VAL A 92 4.98 23.25 1.25
N THR A 93 4.98 24.43 1.88
CA THR A 93 6.22 25.10 2.32
C THR A 93 6.92 24.33 3.43
N ARG A 94 6.18 23.83 4.44
CA ARG A 94 6.73 23.01 5.55
C ARG A 94 7.30 21.67 5.09
N ARG A 95 6.85 21.18 3.93
CA ARG A 95 7.28 19.91 3.32
C ARG A 95 8.23 20.08 2.14
N LYS A 96 8.61 21.32 1.78
CA LYS A 96 9.54 21.57 0.69
C LYS A 96 10.87 20.86 0.96
N GLY A 97 11.27 19.98 0.03
CA GLY A 97 12.49 19.15 0.17
C GLY A 97 12.34 17.90 1.04
N LYS A 98 11.15 17.64 1.61
CA LYS A 98 10.84 16.36 2.27
C LYS A 98 10.18 15.44 1.25
N THR A 99 10.82 14.32 0.95
CA THR A 99 10.19 13.26 0.13
C THR A 99 8.93 12.80 0.85
N PRO A 100 7.77 12.69 0.17
CA PRO A 100 6.61 12.02 0.73
C PRO A 100 7.08 10.69 1.30
N ARG A 101 6.76 10.40 2.57
CA ARG A 101 6.84 9.02 3.05
C ARG A 101 5.75 8.26 2.30
N THR A 102 6.07 7.73 1.14
CA THR A 102 5.25 6.72 0.48
C THR A 102 5.31 5.52 1.39
N GLN A 103 4.42 5.48 2.38
CA GLN A 103 4.24 4.30 3.21
C GLN A 103 3.50 3.30 2.33
N VAL A 104 4.23 2.66 1.41
CA VAL A 104 3.74 1.48 0.71
C VAL A 104 3.37 0.53 1.82
N LYS A 105 2.06 0.35 2.02
CA LYS A 105 1.54 -0.54 3.05
C LYS A 105 1.84 -1.95 2.58
N ARG A 106 3.07 -2.41 2.84
CA ARG A 106 3.49 -3.78 2.57
C ARG A 106 2.63 -4.67 3.43
N ASP A 107 1.79 -5.48 2.80
CA ASP A 107 1.02 -6.49 3.51
C ASP A 107 1.93 -7.68 3.77
N ILE A 108 2.50 -7.75 4.97
CA ILE A 108 3.39 -8.85 5.40
C ILE A 108 2.80 -10.23 5.12
N ILE A 109 1.47 -10.35 5.14
CA ILE A 109 0.79 -11.62 4.93
C ILE A 109 1.00 -12.13 3.50
N GLN A 110 1.06 -11.25 2.50
CA GLN A 110 1.33 -11.67 1.11
C GLN A 110 2.74 -12.26 0.98
N PHE A 111 3.74 -11.63 1.61
CA PHE A 111 5.10 -12.18 1.66
C PHE A 111 5.14 -13.52 2.41
N CYS A 112 4.41 -13.63 3.52
CA CYS A 112 4.30 -14.88 4.28
C CYS A 112 3.67 -16.01 3.46
N ILE A 113 2.64 -15.73 2.66
CA ILE A 113 2.01 -16.71 1.75
C ILE A 113 3.05 -17.29 0.79
N LEU A 114 3.87 -16.44 0.19
CA LEU A 114 4.91 -16.87 -0.77
C LEU A 114 5.99 -17.71 -0.08
N ILE A 115 6.47 -17.27 1.09
CA ILE A 115 7.47 -18.00 1.89
C ILE A 115 6.94 -19.38 2.30
N LEU A 116 5.73 -19.44 2.88
CA LEU A 116 5.11 -20.69 3.31
C LEU A 116 4.92 -21.65 2.13
N ASN A 117 4.39 -21.16 1.00
CA ASN A 117 4.16 -22.00 -0.17
C ASN A 117 5.47 -22.57 -0.77
N ARG A 118 6.57 -21.82 -0.69
CA ARG A 118 7.85 -22.19 -1.33
C ARG A 118 8.71 -23.08 -0.44
N HIS A 119 8.77 -22.80 0.86
CA HIS A 119 9.77 -23.41 1.75
C HIS A 119 9.19 -24.41 2.75
N PHE A 120 7.88 -24.50 2.89
CA PHE A 120 7.24 -25.34 3.91
C PHE A 120 6.26 -26.32 3.28
N LYS A 121 6.31 -27.56 3.75
CA LYS A 121 5.36 -28.62 3.44
C LYS A 121 4.28 -28.67 4.52
N ILE A 122 3.19 -29.36 4.19
CA ILE A 122 2.20 -29.72 5.21
C ILE A 122 2.93 -30.50 6.31
N ASP A 123 2.56 -30.21 7.54
CA ASP A 123 3.13 -30.69 8.78
C ASP A 123 4.47 -30.11 9.22
N ASP A 124 5.09 -29.23 8.42
CA ASP A 124 6.31 -28.54 8.84
C ASP A 124 6.01 -27.53 9.97
N ASN A 125 6.92 -27.52 10.95
CA ASN A 125 6.92 -26.57 12.05
C ASN A 125 7.80 -25.36 11.71
N PHE A 126 7.38 -24.17 12.12
CA PHE A 126 8.12 -22.94 11.91
C PHE A 126 7.88 -21.92 13.03
N THR A 127 8.79 -20.94 13.13
CA THR A 127 8.61 -19.78 14.03
C THR A 127 8.65 -18.47 13.27
N ASN A 128 8.26 -17.40 13.95
CA ASN A 128 8.34 -16.05 13.38
C ASN A 128 9.77 -15.68 12.96
N SER A 129 10.80 -16.13 13.68
CA SER A 129 12.18 -15.83 13.29
C SER A 129 12.62 -16.63 12.07
N LEU A 130 12.18 -17.88 11.93
CA LEU A 130 12.44 -18.67 10.74
C LEU A 130 11.76 -18.07 9.50
N ILE A 131 10.51 -17.59 9.63
CA ILE A 131 9.87 -16.90 8.50
C ILE A 131 10.62 -15.61 8.12
N LYS A 132 11.07 -14.84 9.12
CA LYS A 132 11.80 -13.60 8.90
C LYS A 132 13.19 -13.80 8.30
N SER A 133 13.83 -14.96 8.47
CA SER A 133 15.12 -15.19 7.81
C SER A 133 15.03 -15.21 6.28
N TYR A 134 13.83 -15.37 5.72
CA TYR A 134 13.58 -15.24 4.29
C TYR A 134 13.32 -13.79 3.82
N PHE A 135 13.33 -12.81 4.73
CA PHE A 135 13.12 -11.41 4.34
C PHE A 135 14.37 -10.83 3.65
N ASN A 136 14.14 -9.96 2.66
CA ASN A 136 15.19 -9.10 2.15
C ASN A 136 15.45 -7.94 3.14
N ALA A 137 16.55 -7.21 2.95
CA ALA A 137 16.94 -6.13 3.87
C ALA A 137 15.84 -5.06 4.01
N GLU A 138 15.06 -4.87 2.94
CA GLU A 138 13.98 -3.90 2.89
C GLU A 138 12.77 -4.31 3.74
N LEU A 139 12.34 -5.57 3.67
CA LEU A 139 11.29 -6.12 4.52
C LEU A 139 11.72 -6.19 5.98
N ASP A 140 12.96 -6.59 6.23
CA ASP A 140 13.49 -6.64 7.60
C ASP A 140 13.41 -5.28 8.26
N LEU A 141 13.72 -4.21 7.53
CA LEU A 141 13.56 -2.84 8.00
C LEU A 141 12.09 -2.46 8.20
N ALA A 142 11.21 -2.80 7.25
CA ALA A 142 9.78 -2.46 7.30
C ALA A 142 9.02 -3.18 8.44
N PHE A 143 9.49 -4.36 8.86
CA PHE A 143 8.87 -5.21 9.86
C PHE A 143 9.71 -5.43 11.11
N LYS A 144 10.75 -4.64 11.31
CA LYS A 144 11.57 -4.64 12.52
C LYS A 144 10.70 -4.47 13.76
N GLY A 145 10.84 -5.39 14.72
CA GLY A 145 10.07 -5.39 15.97
C GLY A 145 8.60 -5.81 15.85
N LYS A 146 8.06 -6.01 14.65
CA LYS A 146 6.68 -6.47 14.45
C LYS A 146 6.59 -7.99 14.55
N SER A 147 5.56 -8.50 15.20
CA SER A 147 5.27 -9.95 15.22
C SER A 147 4.26 -10.32 14.15
N ILE A 148 4.41 -11.49 13.54
CA ILE A 148 3.42 -12.03 12.60
C ILE A 148 2.31 -12.69 13.43
N GLN A 149 1.06 -12.30 13.17
CA GLN A 149 -0.12 -12.76 13.90
C GLN A 149 -0.91 -13.75 13.01
N TRP A 150 -0.50 -15.02 13.03
CA TRP A 150 -1.05 -16.06 12.15
C TRP A 150 -2.55 -16.30 12.36
N ASN A 151 -2.96 -16.41 13.62
CA ASN A 151 -4.35 -16.68 14.03
C ASN A 151 -5.34 -15.53 13.75
N ARG A 152 -4.86 -14.32 13.47
CA ARG A 152 -5.71 -13.14 13.15
C ARG A 152 -5.63 -12.74 11.68
N SER A 153 -5.11 -13.62 10.83
CA SER A 153 -4.90 -13.35 9.41
C SER A 153 -5.69 -14.31 8.53
N ILE A 154 -5.71 -14.06 7.23
CA ILE A 154 -6.26 -14.99 6.22
C ILE A 154 -5.54 -16.34 6.21
N LEU A 155 -4.40 -16.47 6.88
CA LEU A 155 -3.65 -17.71 7.03
C LEU A 155 -4.12 -18.58 8.20
N SER A 156 -5.03 -18.08 9.06
CA SER A 156 -5.50 -18.84 10.22
C SER A 156 -6.10 -20.22 9.91
N PRO A 157 -6.75 -20.47 8.75
CA PRO A 157 -7.24 -21.81 8.41
C PRO A 157 -6.13 -22.79 8.00
N PHE A 158 -4.90 -22.31 7.77
CA PHE A 158 -3.78 -23.06 7.21
C PHE A 158 -2.63 -23.21 8.20
N VAL A 159 -2.59 -22.39 9.25
CA VAL A 159 -1.52 -22.36 10.25
C VAL A 159 -2.10 -22.58 11.64
N GLU A 160 -1.54 -23.53 12.37
CA GLU A 160 -1.91 -23.86 13.75
C GLU A 160 -0.82 -23.44 14.74
N ASP A 161 -1.21 -22.90 15.91
CA ASP A 161 -0.30 -22.73 17.05
C ASP A 161 -0.17 -24.09 17.75
N THR A 162 1.04 -24.64 17.78
CA THR A 162 1.29 -25.96 18.39
C THR A 162 1.21 -25.92 19.93
N ASN A 163 1.06 -24.73 20.53
CA ASN A 163 1.16 -24.46 21.96
C ASN A 163 2.52 -24.83 22.57
N THR A 164 3.53 -25.07 21.73
CA THR A 164 4.91 -25.30 22.16
C THR A 164 5.77 -24.06 21.92
N THR A 165 6.86 -23.97 22.67
CA THR A 165 7.86 -22.93 22.47
C THR A 165 9.23 -23.55 22.25
N GLN A 166 10.03 -22.94 21.37
CA GLN A 166 11.43 -23.29 21.18
C GLN A 166 12.34 -22.15 21.63
N SER A 167 13.57 -22.47 22.01
CA SER A 167 14.56 -21.46 22.41
C SER A 167 14.95 -20.61 21.20
N GLY A 168 14.62 -19.31 21.22
CA GLY A 168 15.05 -18.36 20.20
C GLY A 168 16.35 -17.65 20.59
N LYS A 169 16.89 -16.81 19.70
CA LYS A 169 18.17 -16.11 19.92
C LYS A 169 18.17 -15.18 21.14
N THR A 170 17.03 -14.58 21.46
CA THR A 170 16.89 -13.62 22.58
C THR A 170 15.77 -13.95 23.55
N LYS A 171 14.78 -14.76 23.12
CA LYS A 171 13.65 -15.20 23.94
C LYS A 171 13.04 -16.47 23.34
N SER A 172 12.29 -17.23 24.14
CA SER A 172 11.51 -18.35 23.63
C SER A 172 10.48 -17.88 22.58
N GLU A 173 10.31 -18.67 21.54
CA GLU A 173 9.45 -18.39 20.41
C GLU A 173 8.36 -19.45 20.31
N LYS A 174 7.13 -19.01 20.02
CA LYS A 174 6.03 -19.92 19.69
C LYS A 174 6.32 -20.67 18.40
N VAL A 175 5.99 -21.96 18.40
CA VAL A 175 6.09 -22.84 17.24
C VAL A 175 4.71 -22.98 16.60
N TYR A 176 4.67 -22.74 15.30
CA TYR A 176 3.48 -22.89 14.46
C TYR A 176 3.68 -24.04 13.49
N LYS A 177 2.58 -24.59 12.98
CA LYS A 177 2.57 -25.71 12.04
C LYS A 177 1.72 -25.40 10.82
N LEU A 178 2.22 -25.72 9.62
CA LEU A 178 1.43 -25.61 8.39
C LEU A 178 0.53 -26.84 8.26
N ILE A 179 -0.77 -26.69 8.51
CA ILE A 179 -1.72 -27.81 8.56
C ILE A 179 -2.42 -28.08 7.22
N LYS A 180 -2.40 -27.12 6.29
CA LYS A 180 -3.02 -27.25 4.97
C LYS A 180 -2.19 -26.57 3.90
N LYS A 181 -2.27 -27.10 2.68
CA LYS A 181 -1.67 -26.45 1.51
C LYS A 181 -2.39 -25.12 1.23
N LEU A 182 -1.61 -24.10 0.89
CA LEU A 182 -2.15 -22.81 0.48
C LEU A 182 -2.81 -22.92 -0.90
N PRO A 183 -4.04 -22.39 -1.07
CA PRO A 183 -4.75 -22.40 -2.35
C PRO A 183 -3.97 -21.67 -3.44
N SER A 184 -4.04 -22.16 -4.68
CA SER A 184 -3.28 -21.59 -5.81
C SER A 184 -3.68 -20.16 -6.16
N ASP A 185 -4.96 -19.82 -5.99
CA ASP A 185 -5.50 -18.46 -6.14
C ASP A 185 -4.95 -17.50 -5.08
N MET A 186 -4.81 -17.95 -3.83
CA MET A 186 -4.16 -17.19 -2.77
C MET A 186 -2.69 -16.91 -3.09
N VAL A 187 -1.96 -17.92 -3.56
CA VAL A 187 -0.55 -17.77 -3.97
C VAL A 187 -0.42 -16.84 -5.17
N LYS A 188 -1.30 -16.96 -6.18
CA LYS A 188 -1.31 -16.09 -7.35
C LYS A 188 -1.50 -14.62 -6.96
N LYS A 189 -2.50 -14.33 -6.12
CA LYS A 189 -2.77 -12.97 -5.63
C LYS A 189 -1.60 -12.40 -4.83
N ALA A 190 -0.94 -13.23 -4.03
CA ALA A 190 0.25 -12.81 -3.29
C ALA A 190 1.40 -12.43 -4.25
N LYS A 191 1.63 -13.20 -5.32
CA LYS A 191 2.62 -12.85 -6.36
C LYS A 191 2.30 -11.51 -7.03
N GLU A 192 1.05 -11.31 -7.45
CA GLU A 192 0.58 -10.06 -8.07
C GLU A 192 0.75 -8.86 -7.14
N THR A 193 0.57 -9.04 -5.83
CA THR A 193 0.67 -7.97 -4.83
C THR A 193 2.11 -7.63 -4.47
N VAL A 194 3.00 -8.63 -4.43
CA VAL A 194 4.39 -8.47 -4.00
C VAL A 194 5.29 -7.98 -5.15
N GLY A 195 4.97 -8.35 -6.40
CA GLY A 195 5.73 -7.97 -7.59
C GLY A 195 6.88 -8.92 -7.93
N GLU A 196 7.25 -8.96 -9.21
CA GLU A 196 8.27 -9.87 -9.74
C GLU A 196 9.68 -9.57 -9.23
N ASP A 197 10.01 -8.29 -9.00
CA ASP A 197 11.33 -7.88 -8.51
C ASP A 197 11.69 -8.55 -7.19
N TRP A 198 10.75 -8.58 -6.24
CA TRP A 198 10.96 -9.23 -4.96
C TRP A 198 11.07 -10.74 -5.08
N LEU A 199 10.27 -11.35 -5.98
CA LEU A 199 10.34 -12.78 -6.24
C LEU A 199 11.74 -13.15 -6.70
N ASN A 200 12.31 -12.40 -7.65
CA ASN A 200 13.66 -12.63 -8.18
C ASN A 200 14.75 -12.54 -7.09
N GLU A 201 14.72 -11.50 -6.24
CA GLU A 201 15.66 -11.36 -5.11
C GLU A 201 15.57 -12.52 -4.11
N MET A 202 14.37 -13.05 -3.89
CA MET A 202 14.14 -14.19 -3.01
C MET A 202 14.75 -15.49 -3.58
N GLU A 203 14.73 -15.66 -4.92
CA GLU A 203 15.30 -16.83 -5.59
C GLU A 203 16.82 -16.87 -5.47
N GLU A 204 17.48 -15.72 -5.59
CA GLU A 204 18.94 -15.61 -5.46
C GLU A 204 19.41 -15.98 -4.04
N LYS A 205 18.67 -15.59 -3.00
CA LYS A 205 18.98 -15.96 -1.60
C LYS A 205 18.72 -17.43 -1.28
N SER A 206 17.72 -18.05 -1.91
CA SER A 206 17.36 -19.44 -1.65
C SER A 206 18.40 -20.45 -2.16
N ASN A 207 19.27 -20.02 -3.09
CA ASN A 207 20.39 -20.84 -3.60
C ASN A 207 21.65 -20.76 -2.71
N HIS A 208 21.60 -20.00 -1.60
CA HIS A 208 22.74 -19.76 -0.71
C HIS A 208 22.44 -20.09 0.77
N LEU A 209 21.33 -20.78 1.05
CA LEU A 209 20.95 -21.36 2.35
C LEU A 209 20.88 -22.88 2.25
#